data_AF-A0A7Y3JB64-F1
#
_entry.id   AF-A0A7Y3JB64-F1
#
_cell.length_a   1.000
_cell.length_b   1.000
_cell.length_c   1.000
_cell.angle_alpha   90.00
_cell.angle_beta   90.00
_cell.angle_gamma   90.00
#
_symmetry.space_group_name_H-M   'P 1'
#
loop_
_entity.id
_entity.type
_entity.pdbx_description
1 polymer ?
#
loop_
_entity_poly.entity_id
_entity_poly.type
_entity_poly.pdbx_seq_one_letter_code
_entity_poly.pdbx_strand_id
1 'polypeptide(L)'
;MKLQFTKMHGAGNDFVMLDATREALALSPEQLRLLADRHVGVGADQILVVEPAPSADVDFRYRIFNADGGEVEQCGNGARCFVAFVRRRGLTDKRSIRVLTRSGIIQPRLEDDGRVSVDMGPPRFTAAEIPFDDAGLVPRLEAGFERWPLELGATDTSAANPSSTLWISALSMGNPHAVQRVDDVDTAPVGTLGPRIEHHRRFPQRVNAGFMQVMSPRHIRLRVWERGAGETLACGTGACAAVVAGMRHGWLQTPVEVDTRGGRLSIAWDGTGSPVTMTGPAAHVFDGHIEL
;
A
#
# COMPACT_ATOMS: atom_id res chain seq x y z
N MET A 1 -4.37 6.02 -32.25
CA MET A 1 -3.78 4.68 -32.05
C MET A 1 -4.79 3.80 -31.33
N LYS A 2 -5.10 2.59 -31.82
CA LYS A 2 -6.01 1.67 -31.13
C LYS A 2 -5.23 0.85 -30.08
N LEU A 3 -5.49 1.09 -28.80
CA LEU A 3 -4.82 0.44 -27.68
C LEU A 3 -5.74 -0.60 -27.01
N GLN A 4 -5.26 -1.83 -26.85
CA GLN A 4 -5.93 -2.86 -26.06
C GLN A 4 -5.49 -2.79 -24.60
N PHE A 5 -6.41 -3.06 -23.67
CA PHE A 5 -6.11 -3.06 -22.24
C PHE A 5 -6.94 -4.09 -21.47
N THR A 6 -6.50 -4.39 -20.25
CA THR A 6 -7.28 -5.13 -19.26
C THR A 6 -7.47 -4.25 -18.02
N LYS A 7 -8.71 -4.07 -17.58
CA LYS A 7 -9.03 -3.42 -16.31
C LYS A 7 -8.97 -4.43 -15.17
N MET A 8 -8.21 -4.12 -14.13
CA MET A 8 -8.04 -4.96 -12.94
C MET A 8 -8.16 -4.13 -11.67
N HIS A 9 -8.31 -4.79 -10.51
CA HIS A 9 -8.10 -4.13 -9.23
C HIS A 9 -7.50 -5.08 -8.19
N GLY A 10 -6.72 -4.53 -7.27
CA GLY A 10 -6.17 -5.23 -6.11
C GLY A 10 -6.73 -4.63 -4.83
N ALA A 11 -7.75 -5.26 -4.25
CA ALA A 11 -8.46 -4.74 -3.07
C ALA A 11 -8.93 -3.28 -3.24
N GLY A 12 -9.70 -2.99 -4.30
CA GLY A 12 -10.27 -1.67 -4.56
C GLY A 12 -9.37 -0.69 -5.31
N ASN A 13 -8.05 -0.79 -5.20
CA ASN A 13 -7.12 0.01 -6.00
C ASN A 13 -7.08 -0.53 -7.44
N ASP A 14 -7.50 0.29 -8.41
CA ASP A 14 -7.79 -0.14 -9.78
C ASP A 14 -6.73 0.27 -10.81
N PHE A 15 -6.53 -0.62 -11.80
CA PHE A 15 -5.44 -0.55 -12.76
C PHE A 15 -5.94 -0.71 -14.20
N VAL A 16 -5.35 0.05 -15.10
CA VAL A 16 -5.31 -0.29 -16.53
C VAL A 16 -4.01 -1.05 -16.79
N MET A 17 -4.12 -2.32 -17.18
CA MET A 17 -2.98 -3.20 -17.49
C MET A 17 -2.76 -3.24 -19.00
N LEU A 18 -1.52 -3.00 -19.42
CA LEU A 18 -1.11 -2.95 -20.82
C LEU A 18 -0.03 -4.01 -21.10
N ASP A 19 -0.24 -4.80 -22.15
CA ASP A 19 0.75 -5.76 -22.65
C ASP A 19 1.66 -5.08 -23.69
N ALA A 20 2.90 -4.83 -23.32
CA ALA A 20 3.97 -4.35 -24.19
C ALA A 20 5.08 -5.42 -24.36
N THR A 21 4.77 -6.70 -24.12
CA THR A 21 5.76 -7.79 -24.19
C THR A 21 6.20 -8.13 -25.61
N ARG A 22 5.34 -7.84 -26.60
CA ARG A 22 5.61 -8.10 -28.04
C ARG A 22 5.93 -6.83 -28.82
N GLU A 23 5.22 -5.75 -28.53
CA GLU A 23 5.37 -4.45 -29.17
C GLU A 23 5.49 -3.38 -28.09
N ALA A 24 6.48 -2.50 -28.22
CA ALA A 24 6.72 -1.45 -27.24
C ALA A 24 5.59 -0.40 -27.26
N LEU A 25 5.12 -0.01 -26.07
CA LEU A 25 4.12 1.04 -25.91
C LEU A 25 4.79 2.30 -25.34
N ALA A 26 4.99 3.30 -26.19
CA ALA A 26 5.49 4.61 -25.80
C ALA A 26 4.33 5.60 -25.68
N LEU A 27 3.62 5.57 -24.55
CA LEU A 27 2.53 6.50 -24.27
C LEU A 27 3.06 7.84 -23.75
N SER A 28 2.52 8.95 -24.26
CA SER A 28 2.81 10.27 -23.71
C SER A 28 2.12 10.48 -22.35
N PRO A 29 2.60 11.41 -21.50
CA PRO A 29 1.93 11.74 -20.25
C PRO A 29 0.46 12.15 -20.45
N GLU A 30 0.12 12.82 -21.55
CA GLU A 30 -1.24 13.22 -21.90
C GLU A 30 -2.12 12.01 -22.19
N GLN A 31 -1.58 11.01 -22.91
CA GLN A 31 -2.28 9.75 -23.17
C GLN A 31 -2.49 8.94 -21.90
N LEU A 32 -1.51 8.92 -20.99
CA LEU A 32 -1.65 8.27 -19.68
C LEU A 32 -2.73 8.95 -18.83
N ARG A 33 -2.73 10.29 -18.78
CA ARG A 33 -3.80 11.05 -18.09
C ARG A 33 -5.17 10.77 -18.69
N LEU A 34 -5.29 10.72 -20.02
CA LEU A 34 -6.54 10.38 -20.71
C LEU A 34 -7.00 8.97 -20.36
N LEU A 35 -6.11 7.98 -20.32
CA LEU A 35 -6.45 6.62 -19.89
C LEU A 35 -6.96 6.58 -18.45
N ALA A 36 -6.32 7.33 -17.55
CA ALA A 36 -6.64 7.32 -16.13
C ALA A 36 -7.88 8.16 -15.77
N ASP A 37 -8.29 9.11 -16.60
CA ASP A 37 -9.46 9.95 -16.35
C ASP A 37 -10.73 9.09 -16.24
N ARG A 38 -11.49 9.27 -15.15
CA ARG A 38 -12.66 8.45 -14.82
C ARG A 38 -13.94 8.85 -15.56
N HIS A 39 -13.98 10.02 -16.20
CA HIS A 39 -15.17 10.54 -16.86
C HIS A 39 -15.06 10.46 -18.38
N VAL A 40 -13.89 10.80 -18.93
CA VAL A 40 -13.66 10.82 -20.39
C VAL A 40 -12.70 9.74 -20.87
N GLY A 41 -12.10 8.99 -19.93
CA GLY A 41 -11.16 7.91 -20.19
C GLY A 41 -11.70 6.53 -19.80
N VAL A 42 -10.76 5.61 -19.54
CA VAL A 42 -11.08 4.29 -18.97
C VAL A 42 -11.31 4.40 -17.45
N GLY A 43 -10.59 5.31 -16.80
CA GLY A 43 -10.57 5.49 -15.36
C GLY A 43 -9.65 4.49 -14.68
N ALA A 44 -8.66 4.92 -13.92
CA ALA A 44 -7.88 4.07 -13.01
C ALA A 44 -7.04 4.91 -12.05
N ASP A 45 -6.66 4.34 -10.91
CA ASP A 45 -5.66 4.94 -10.02
C ASP A 45 -4.26 4.90 -10.66
N GLN A 46 -3.91 3.78 -11.31
CA GLN A 46 -2.64 3.62 -12.01
C GLN A 46 -2.76 2.87 -13.34
N ILE A 47 -1.77 3.09 -14.20
CA ILE A 47 -1.56 2.34 -15.44
C ILE A 47 -0.30 1.51 -15.29
N LEU A 48 -0.38 0.22 -15.59
CA LEU A 48 0.73 -0.72 -15.46
C LEU A 48 1.08 -1.32 -16.82
N VAL A 49 2.28 -1.06 -17.30
CA VAL A 49 2.79 -1.52 -18.59
C VAL A 49 3.72 -2.70 -18.35
N VAL A 50 3.37 -3.87 -18.89
CA VAL A 50 4.16 -5.10 -18.80
C VAL A 50 5.03 -5.24 -20.04
N GLU A 51 6.33 -5.26 -19.85
CA GLU A 51 7.36 -5.24 -20.88
C GLU A 51 8.15 -6.56 -20.89
N PRO A 52 8.86 -6.89 -21.98
CA PRO A 52 9.60 -8.14 -22.06
C PRO A 52 10.72 -8.22 -21.01
N ALA A 53 11.18 -9.46 -20.77
CA ALA A 53 12.32 -9.75 -19.93
C ALA A 53 13.56 -8.91 -20.35
N PRO A 54 14.17 -8.14 -19.43
CA PRO A 54 15.39 -7.38 -19.73
C PRO A 54 16.66 -8.25 -19.72
N SER A 55 16.60 -9.44 -19.12
CA SER A 55 17.71 -10.39 -18.97
C SER A 55 17.18 -11.80 -18.75
N ALA A 56 18.04 -12.82 -18.85
CA ALA A 56 17.63 -14.22 -18.72
C ALA A 56 17.14 -14.62 -17.31
N ASP A 57 17.54 -13.87 -16.27
CA ASP A 57 17.20 -14.13 -14.87
C ASP A 57 15.96 -13.36 -14.39
N VAL A 58 15.33 -12.58 -15.26
CA VAL A 58 14.13 -11.78 -14.97
C VAL A 58 13.05 -12.17 -15.98
N ASP A 59 11.85 -12.47 -15.51
CA ASP A 59 10.75 -12.94 -16.36
C ASP A 59 10.09 -11.80 -17.14
N PHE A 60 9.97 -10.63 -16.52
CA PHE A 60 9.35 -9.43 -17.10
C PHE A 60 9.97 -8.16 -16.53
N ARG A 61 9.72 -7.04 -17.20
CA ARG A 61 9.81 -5.72 -16.58
C ARG A 61 8.39 -5.16 -16.50
N TYR A 62 8.05 -4.40 -15.47
CA TYR A 62 6.87 -3.55 -15.55
C TYR A 62 7.19 -2.12 -15.12
N ARG A 63 6.38 -1.20 -15.62
CA ARG A 63 6.39 0.22 -15.26
C ARG A 63 5.01 0.65 -14.79
N ILE A 64 4.97 1.55 -13.81
CA ILE A 64 3.71 2.02 -13.19
C ILE A 64 3.63 3.53 -13.34
N PHE A 65 2.50 4.01 -13.83
CA PHE A 65 2.20 5.43 -13.95
C PHE A 65 0.97 5.76 -13.12
N ASN A 66 1.03 6.85 -12.35
CA ASN A 66 -0.13 7.40 -11.66
C ASN A 66 -1.08 8.08 -12.66
N ALA A 67 -2.28 8.40 -12.18
CA ALA A 67 -3.28 9.11 -12.97
C ALA A 67 -2.84 10.49 -13.51
N ASP A 68 -1.84 11.13 -12.88
CA ASP A 68 -1.22 12.38 -13.35
C ASP A 68 -0.19 12.19 -14.49
N GLY A 69 0.08 10.94 -14.88
CA GLY A 69 1.06 10.53 -15.88
C GLY A 69 2.48 10.36 -15.34
N GLY A 70 2.71 10.59 -14.04
CA GLY A 70 4.00 10.42 -13.39
C GLY A 70 4.36 8.96 -13.16
N GLU A 71 5.60 8.56 -13.50
CA GLU A 71 6.09 7.21 -13.22
C GLU A 71 6.49 7.06 -11.75
N VAL A 72 6.03 5.98 -11.11
CA VAL A 72 6.28 5.64 -9.70
C VAL A 72 7.04 4.33 -9.56
N GLU A 73 7.66 4.13 -8.40
CA GLU A 73 8.65 3.06 -8.27
C GLU A 73 8.03 1.67 -8.03
N GLN A 74 7.02 1.58 -7.15
CA GLN A 74 6.40 0.31 -6.79
C GLN A 74 4.96 0.51 -6.26
N CYS A 75 4.09 -0.46 -6.55
CA CYS A 75 2.77 -0.60 -5.93
C CYS A 75 2.51 -2.07 -5.60
N GLY A 76 2.31 -2.38 -4.31
CA GLY A 76 2.04 -3.76 -3.86
C GLY A 76 0.74 -4.33 -4.45
N ASN A 77 -0.29 -3.50 -4.66
CA ASN A 77 -1.53 -3.91 -5.33
C ASN A 77 -1.30 -4.17 -6.83
N GLY A 78 -0.48 -3.34 -7.47
CA GLY A 78 -0.09 -3.49 -8.88
C GLY A 78 0.68 -4.78 -9.12
N ALA A 79 1.62 -5.15 -8.24
CA ALA A 79 2.36 -6.41 -8.33
C ALA A 79 1.45 -7.65 -8.30
N ARG A 80 0.37 -7.62 -7.49
CA ARG A 80 -0.63 -8.70 -7.48
C ARG A 80 -1.43 -8.75 -8.78
N CYS A 81 -1.87 -7.60 -9.28
CA CYS A 81 -2.57 -7.51 -10.56
C CYS A 81 -1.68 -7.96 -11.73
N PHE A 82 -0.39 -7.64 -11.70
CA PHE A 82 0.60 -8.08 -12.68
C PHE A 82 0.67 -9.62 -12.76
N VAL A 83 0.81 -10.32 -11.63
CA VAL A 83 0.85 -11.80 -11.63
C VAL A 83 -0.44 -12.37 -12.21
N ALA A 84 -1.59 -11.88 -11.78
CA ALA A 84 -2.88 -12.33 -12.31
C ALA A 84 -3.02 -12.03 -13.81
N PHE A 85 -2.52 -10.89 -14.28
CA PHE A 85 -2.54 -10.48 -15.68
C PHE A 85 -1.69 -11.40 -16.57
N VAL A 86 -0.42 -11.60 -16.24
CA VAL A 86 0.48 -12.42 -17.09
C VAL A 86 0.06 -13.90 -17.11
N ARG A 87 -0.51 -14.39 -16.01
CA ARG A 87 -1.12 -15.73 -15.95
C ARG A 87 -2.37 -15.82 -16.82
N ARG A 88 -3.27 -14.84 -16.73
CA ARG A 88 -4.50 -14.79 -17.54
C ARG A 88 -4.20 -14.68 -19.03
N ARG A 89 -3.19 -13.90 -19.42
CA ARG A 89 -2.77 -13.70 -20.81
C ARG A 89 -1.94 -14.86 -21.37
N GLY A 90 -1.62 -15.88 -20.56
CA GLY A 90 -0.79 -17.01 -20.99
C GLY A 90 0.64 -16.60 -21.34
N LEU A 91 1.15 -15.52 -20.74
CA LEU A 91 2.51 -15.03 -20.97
C LEU A 91 3.55 -15.84 -20.19
N THR A 92 3.12 -16.56 -19.15
CA THR A 92 3.96 -17.48 -18.38
C THR A 92 3.12 -18.50 -17.62
N ASP A 93 3.67 -19.70 -17.43
CA ASP A 93 3.12 -20.75 -16.55
C ASP A 93 3.77 -20.76 -15.16
N LYS A 94 4.76 -19.90 -14.91
CA LYS A 94 5.43 -19.78 -13.61
C LYS A 94 4.44 -19.26 -12.55
N ARG A 95 4.54 -19.79 -11.33
CA ARG A 95 3.77 -19.29 -10.17
C ARG A 95 4.51 -18.21 -9.40
N SER A 96 5.84 -18.32 -9.34
CA SER A 96 6.74 -17.33 -8.76
C SER A 96 7.43 -16.61 -9.91
N ILE A 97 7.25 -15.30 -10.01
CA ILE A 97 7.62 -14.52 -11.20
C ILE A 97 8.60 -13.44 -10.78
N ARG A 98 9.83 -13.48 -11.30
CA ARG A 98 10.84 -12.44 -11.06
C ARG A 98 10.57 -11.28 -12.01
N VAL A 99 10.26 -10.11 -11.48
CA VAL A 99 9.93 -8.94 -12.29
C VAL A 99 10.76 -7.74 -11.88
N LEU A 100 11.40 -7.11 -12.86
CA LEU A 100 12.13 -5.87 -12.67
C LEU A 100 11.14 -4.71 -12.59
N THR A 101 11.24 -3.96 -11.50
CA THR A 101 10.54 -2.69 -11.27
C THR A 101 11.56 -1.57 -11.19
N ARG A 102 11.10 -0.32 -11.07
CA ARG A 102 12.00 0.81 -10.86
C ARG A 102 12.71 0.75 -9.49
N SER A 103 12.13 0.09 -8.48
CA SER A 103 12.78 -0.17 -7.18
C SER A 103 13.70 -1.39 -7.17
N GLY A 104 13.83 -2.13 -8.28
CA GLY A 104 14.60 -3.37 -8.38
C GLY A 104 13.74 -4.60 -8.65
N ILE A 105 14.33 -5.79 -8.51
CA ILE A 105 13.66 -7.06 -8.80
C ILE A 105 12.82 -7.48 -7.59
N ILE A 106 11.54 -7.76 -7.82
CA ILE A 106 10.64 -8.41 -6.86
C ILE A 106 10.23 -9.80 -7.38
N GLN A 107 9.72 -10.65 -6.48
CA GLN A 107 9.32 -12.01 -6.82
C GLN A 107 7.92 -12.35 -6.25
N PRO A 108 6.84 -11.73 -6.75
CA PRO A 108 5.50 -12.08 -6.34
C PRO A 108 5.13 -13.52 -6.76
N ARG A 109 4.29 -14.16 -5.94
CA ARG A 109 3.92 -15.57 -6.10
C ARG A 109 2.40 -15.76 -6.11
N LEU A 110 1.89 -16.46 -7.10
CA LEU A 110 0.51 -16.94 -7.14
C LEU A 110 0.34 -18.12 -6.17
N GLU A 111 -0.59 -17.98 -5.25
CA GLU A 111 -0.98 -18.99 -4.26
C GLU A 111 -2.07 -19.92 -4.81
N ASP A 112 -2.30 -21.05 -4.13
CA ASP A 112 -3.22 -22.09 -4.60
C ASP A 112 -4.69 -21.64 -4.57
N ASP A 113 -5.00 -20.69 -3.68
CA ASP A 113 -6.31 -20.05 -3.58
C ASP A 113 -6.52 -18.91 -4.59
N GLY A 114 -5.55 -18.66 -5.48
CA GLY A 114 -5.60 -17.61 -6.49
C GLY A 114 -5.19 -16.22 -6.00
N ARG A 115 -4.89 -16.04 -4.71
CA ARG A 115 -4.29 -14.79 -4.20
C ARG A 115 -2.82 -14.70 -4.61
N VAL A 116 -2.25 -13.52 -4.46
CA VAL A 116 -0.84 -13.27 -4.77
C VAL A 116 -0.12 -12.78 -3.53
N SER A 117 0.98 -13.45 -3.20
CA SER A 117 1.94 -13.06 -2.16
C SER A 117 3.00 -12.15 -2.73
N VAL A 118 3.38 -11.13 -1.97
CA VAL A 118 4.44 -10.18 -2.29
C VAL A 118 5.33 -10.03 -1.05
N ASP A 119 6.64 -10.16 -1.25
CA ASP A 119 7.63 -9.79 -0.25
C ASP A 119 7.69 -8.25 -0.17
N MET A 120 7.40 -7.70 1.00
CA MET A 120 7.34 -6.26 1.26
C MET A 120 8.62 -5.75 1.94
N GLY A 121 9.64 -6.59 2.05
CA GLY A 121 10.88 -6.30 2.76
C GLY A 121 10.72 -6.27 4.28
N PRO A 122 11.83 -6.15 5.03
CA PRO A 122 11.77 -6.05 6.48
C PRO A 122 11.28 -4.66 6.92
N PRO A 123 10.54 -4.55 8.04
CA PRO A 123 10.15 -3.27 8.61
C PRO A 123 11.36 -2.56 9.23
N ARG A 124 11.30 -1.24 9.35
CA ARG A 124 12.29 -0.39 10.04
C ARG A 124 11.66 0.39 11.17
N PHE A 125 12.41 0.55 12.27
CA PHE A 125 11.88 1.07 13.54
C PHE A 125 12.66 2.27 14.08
N THR A 126 13.85 2.57 13.55
CA THR A 126 14.63 3.71 14.04
C THR A 126 14.05 5.02 13.51
N ALA A 127 14.10 6.08 14.32
CA ALA A 127 13.60 7.40 13.96
C ALA A 127 14.16 7.91 12.61
N ALA A 128 15.45 7.66 12.36
CA ALA A 128 16.12 8.03 11.11
C ALA A 128 15.61 7.26 9.88
N GLU A 129 15.27 5.98 10.02
CA GLU A 129 14.72 5.16 8.93
C GLU A 129 13.21 5.39 8.69
N ILE A 130 12.52 6.01 9.65
CA ILE A 130 11.09 6.40 9.56
C ILE A 130 10.89 7.85 9.11
N PRO A 131 11.97 8.61 8.85
CA PRO A 131 11.98 10.07 9.05
C PRO A 131 10.99 10.60 10.11
N PHE A 132 11.18 10.21 11.37
CA PHE A 132 10.40 10.68 12.52
C PHE A 132 11.30 11.47 13.48
N ASP A 133 10.86 12.65 13.89
CA ASP A 133 11.52 13.47 14.91
C ASP A 133 10.99 13.10 16.29
N ASP A 134 11.77 12.30 17.01
CA ASP A 134 11.50 11.86 18.38
C ASP A 134 12.13 12.77 19.45
N ALA A 135 12.80 13.86 19.05
CA ALA A 135 13.56 14.70 19.96
C ALA A 135 12.66 15.33 21.04
N GLY A 136 13.03 15.06 22.30
CA GLY A 136 12.31 15.56 23.49
C GLY A 136 10.96 14.87 23.75
N LEU A 137 10.61 13.81 23.02
CA LEU A 137 9.43 13.00 23.30
C LEU A 137 9.77 11.91 24.32
N VAL A 138 8.79 11.56 25.15
CA VAL A 138 8.87 10.40 26.07
C VAL A 138 7.88 9.35 25.59
N PRO A 139 8.33 8.20 25.06
CA PRO A 139 7.42 7.16 24.59
C PRO A 139 6.81 6.38 25.76
N ARG A 140 5.63 5.79 25.53
CA ARG A 140 5.09 4.72 26.36
C ARG A 140 5.56 3.39 25.80
N LEU A 141 6.24 2.60 26.62
CA LEU A 141 6.61 1.24 26.25
C LEU A 141 5.44 0.28 26.49
N GLU A 142 5.13 -0.51 25.48
CA GLU A 142 4.14 -1.60 25.56
C GLU A 142 4.74 -2.84 24.90
N ALA A 143 4.89 -3.91 25.68
CA ALA A 143 5.64 -5.11 25.29
C ALA A 143 7.07 -4.83 24.77
N GLY A 144 7.71 -3.76 25.28
CA GLY A 144 9.06 -3.37 24.86
C GLY A 144 9.13 -2.64 23.51
N PHE A 145 7.99 -2.17 22.98
CA PHE A 145 7.93 -1.34 21.79
C PHE A 145 7.30 0.03 22.08
N GLU A 146 7.82 1.07 21.45
CA GLU A 146 7.47 2.47 21.70
C GLU A 146 6.13 2.86 21.08
N ARG A 147 5.29 3.53 21.88
CA ARG A 147 4.23 4.41 21.39
C ARG A 147 4.60 5.85 21.68
N TRP A 148 4.58 6.67 20.64
CA TRP A 148 4.98 8.06 20.67
C TRP A 148 3.78 8.98 20.84
N PRO A 149 3.88 10.03 21.68
CA PRO A 149 2.85 11.06 21.79
C PRO A 149 2.92 12.02 20.59
N LEU A 150 1.79 12.26 19.94
CA LEU A 150 1.58 13.32 18.97
C LEU A 150 0.59 14.34 19.51
N GLU A 151 1.09 15.56 19.74
CA GLU A 151 0.26 16.69 20.14
C GLU A 151 -0.38 17.33 18.92
N LEU A 152 -1.59 16.92 18.62
CA LEU A 152 -2.39 17.58 17.61
C LEU A 152 -3.09 18.77 18.28
N GLY A 153 -2.53 19.99 18.15
CA GLY A 153 -3.03 21.22 18.81
C GLY A 153 -4.55 21.44 18.67
N ALA A 154 -5.17 22.23 19.55
CA ALA A 154 -6.63 22.32 19.73
C ALA A 154 -7.45 22.36 18.43
N THR A 155 -8.53 21.55 18.38
CA THR A 155 -9.43 21.46 17.23
C THR A 155 -10.53 22.52 17.21
N ASP A 156 -10.78 23.21 18.32
CA ASP A 156 -11.74 24.32 18.41
C ASP A 156 -11.45 25.18 19.65
N THR A 157 -11.61 26.50 19.52
CA THR A 157 -11.36 27.51 20.56
C THR A 157 -12.47 27.64 21.60
N SER A 158 -13.41 26.68 21.70
CA SER A 158 -14.61 26.81 22.55
C SER A 158 -14.88 25.66 23.53
N ALA A 159 -14.00 24.68 23.69
CA ALA A 159 -14.21 23.62 24.68
C ALA A 159 -12.95 23.31 25.49
N ALA A 160 -13.17 23.14 26.79
CA ALA A 160 -12.20 22.96 27.87
C ALA A 160 -11.42 21.63 27.83
N ASN A 161 -10.95 21.21 26.65
CA ASN A 161 -10.05 20.07 26.52
C ASN A 161 -8.67 20.55 26.03
N PRO A 162 -7.66 20.65 26.92
CA PRO A 162 -6.30 20.91 26.51
C PRO A 162 -5.82 19.74 25.63
N SER A 163 -4.87 20.01 24.74
CA SER A 163 -4.34 19.13 23.68
C SER A 163 -4.73 17.64 23.72
N SER A 164 -5.37 17.16 22.66
CA SER A 164 -5.61 15.73 22.48
C SER A 164 -4.31 15.04 22.07
N THR A 165 -3.53 14.55 23.04
CA THR A 165 -2.38 13.68 22.76
C THR A 165 -2.86 12.38 22.10
N LEU A 166 -2.39 12.11 20.89
CA LEU A 166 -2.55 10.79 20.28
C LEU A 166 -1.33 9.93 20.55
N TRP A 167 -1.55 8.64 20.79
CA TRP A 167 -0.48 7.65 20.93
C TRP A 167 -0.41 6.81 19.66
N ILE A 168 0.74 6.85 18.99
CA ILE A 168 0.97 6.13 17.74
C ILE A 168 2.20 5.24 17.83
N SER A 169 2.21 4.16 17.07
CA SER A 169 3.43 3.42 16.74
C SER A 169 3.98 3.98 15.43
N ALA A 170 5.27 4.30 15.39
CA ALA A 170 5.94 4.78 14.19
C ALA A 170 6.84 3.67 13.62
N LEU A 171 6.72 3.39 12.33
CA LEU A 171 7.57 2.44 11.61
C LEU A 171 7.59 2.72 10.11
N SER A 172 8.50 2.09 9.40
CA SER A 172 8.64 2.22 7.94
C SER A 172 8.62 0.85 7.27
N MET A 173 7.90 0.77 6.15
CA MET A 173 7.91 -0.37 5.20
C MET A 173 8.61 0.04 3.89
N GLY A 174 9.58 0.96 3.97
CA GLY A 174 10.14 1.70 2.84
C GLY A 174 9.47 3.07 2.64
N ASN A 175 8.28 3.27 3.20
CA ASN A 175 7.62 4.56 3.39
C ASN A 175 7.12 4.69 4.85
N PRO A 176 6.96 5.91 5.39
CA PRO A 176 6.65 6.12 6.79
C PRO A 176 5.19 5.86 7.14
N HIS A 177 4.95 5.22 8.29
CA HIS A 177 3.62 4.93 8.84
C HIS A 177 3.51 5.33 10.32
N ALA A 178 2.39 5.96 10.66
CA ALA A 178 1.95 6.22 12.02
C ALA A 178 0.67 5.39 12.26
N VAL A 179 0.77 4.38 13.11
CA VAL A 179 -0.33 3.45 13.40
C VAL A 179 -0.94 3.80 14.74
N GLN A 180 -2.23 4.13 14.74
CA GLN A 180 -3.03 4.34 15.94
C GLN A 180 -3.93 3.12 16.17
N ARG A 181 -3.94 2.58 17.39
CA ARG A 181 -4.97 1.64 17.82
C ARG A 181 -6.25 2.42 18.18
N VAL A 182 -7.38 1.99 17.66
CA VAL A 182 -8.71 2.57 17.90
C VAL A 182 -9.69 1.50 18.36
N ASP A 183 -10.74 1.93 19.05
CA ASP A 183 -11.79 1.02 19.55
C ASP A 183 -12.72 0.55 18.43
N ASP A 184 -13.06 1.44 17.49
CA ASP A 184 -13.90 1.16 16.33
C ASP A 184 -13.42 1.97 15.11
N VAL A 185 -13.12 1.29 14.01
CA VAL A 185 -12.72 1.95 12.76
C VAL A 185 -13.87 2.72 12.09
N ASP A 186 -15.12 2.33 12.30
CA ASP A 186 -16.27 2.97 11.64
C ASP A 186 -16.52 4.36 12.20
N THR A 187 -16.33 4.54 13.52
CA THR A 187 -16.45 5.83 14.20
C THR A 187 -15.11 6.56 14.35
N ALA A 188 -13.98 5.94 13.97
CA ALA A 188 -12.68 6.59 14.03
C ALA A 188 -12.66 7.86 13.16
N PRO A 189 -12.16 8.99 13.70
CA PRO A 189 -12.19 10.30 13.03
C PRO A 189 -11.08 10.43 11.96
N VAL A 190 -11.01 9.48 11.02
CA VAL A 190 -9.97 9.39 9.98
C VAL A 190 -9.92 10.65 9.13
N GLY A 191 -11.06 11.20 8.73
CA GLY A 191 -11.13 12.41 7.90
C GLY A 191 -10.61 13.68 8.59
N THR A 192 -10.64 13.75 9.92
CA THR A 192 -10.16 14.91 10.68
C THR A 192 -8.76 14.69 11.26
N LEU A 193 -8.43 13.48 11.71
CA LEU A 193 -7.11 13.16 12.27
C LEU A 193 -6.09 12.79 11.20
N GLY A 194 -6.51 12.12 10.13
CA GLY A 194 -5.63 11.70 9.02
C GLY A 194 -4.77 12.83 8.46
N PRO A 195 -5.36 13.95 7.99
CA PRO A 195 -4.58 15.09 7.48
C PRO A 195 -3.65 15.69 8.54
N ARG A 196 -4.09 15.74 9.81
CA ARG A 196 -3.31 16.32 10.91
C ARG A 196 -2.10 15.46 11.25
N ILE A 197 -2.24 14.13 11.18
CA ILE A 197 -1.14 13.18 11.37
C ILE A 197 -0.21 13.22 10.15
N GLU A 198 -0.76 13.16 8.92
CA GLU A 198 0.01 13.23 7.67
C GLU A 198 0.96 14.42 7.65
N HIS A 199 0.44 15.60 8.01
CA HIS A 199 1.18 16.86 7.99
C HIS A 199 1.84 17.22 9.32
N HIS A 200 1.87 16.30 10.29
CA HIS A 200 2.42 16.60 11.60
C HIS A 200 3.90 16.93 11.51
N ARG A 201 4.35 18.01 12.17
CA ARG A 201 5.74 18.52 12.12
C ARG A 201 6.81 17.49 12.44
N ARG A 202 6.46 16.45 13.21
CA ARG A 202 7.40 15.37 13.58
C ARG A 202 7.65 14.36 12.45
N PHE A 203 6.94 14.45 11.33
CA PHE A 203 7.20 13.69 10.12
C PHE A 203 7.62 14.65 9.00
N PRO A 204 8.91 15.00 8.87
CA PRO A 204 9.39 15.96 7.87
C PRO A 204 9.06 15.57 6.43
N GLN A 205 8.93 14.26 6.17
CA GLN A 205 8.57 13.71 4.86
C GLN A 205 7.10 13.30 4.75
N ARG A 206 6.25 13.82 5.66
CA ARG A 206 4.86 13.41 5.89
C ARG A 206 4.75 11.91 6.20
N VAL A 207 3.54 11.42 6.47
CA VAL A 207 3.34 10.03 6.93
C VAL A 207 1.99 9.47 6.50
N ASN A 208 1.89 8.16 6.32
CA ASN A 208 0.60 7.48 6.20
C ASN A 208 0.01 7.24 7.60
N ALA A 209 -1.23 7.65 7.84
CA ALA A 209 -1.88 7.49 9.13
C ALA A 209 -2.85 6.30 9.10
N GLY A 210 -2.50 5.22 9.81
CA GLY A 210 -3.31 4.01 9.92
C GLY A 210 -4.11 3.95 11.22
N PHE A 211 -5.40 3.61 11.13
CA PHE A 211 -6.32 3.47 12.26
C PHE A 211 -6.75 2.01 12.37
N MET A 212 -6.19 1.30 13.34
CA MET A 212 -6.32 -0.14 13.50
C MET A 212 -7.24 -0.49 14.65
N GLN A 213 -8.29 -1.26 14.37
CA GLN A 213 -9.11 -1.95 15.37
C GLN A 213 -8.69 -3.42 15.43
N VAL A 214 -8.32 -3.89 16.62
CA VAL A 214 -7.97 -5.30 16.86
C VAL A 214 -9.25 -6.07 17.16
N MET A 215 -9.63 -6.99 16.28
CA MET A 215 -10.84 -7.84 16.44
C MET A 215 -10.50 -9.14 17.16
N SER A 216 -9.33 -9.71 16.85
CA SER A 216 -8.75 -10.87 17.52
C SER A 216 -7.23 -10.87 17.31
N PRO A 217 -6.46 -11.77 17.96
CA PRO A 217 -5.03 -11.89 17.72
C PRO A 217 -4.63 -12.15 16.25
N ARG A 218 -5.55 -12.63 15.41
CA ARG A 218 -5.29 -12.95 13.99
C ARG A 218 -6.16 -12.15 13.02
N HIS A 219 -6.84 -11.11 13.50
CA HIS A 219 -7.76 -10.33 12.67
C HIS A 219 -7.84 -8.87 13.13
N ILE A 220 -7.66 -7.96 12.18
CA ILE A 220 -7.84 -6.52 12.39
C ILE A 220 -8.74 -5.93 11.31
N ARG A 221 -9.35 -4.78 11.63
CA ARG A 221 -9.91 -3.85 10.65
C ARG A 221 -9.02 -2.62 10.56
N LEU A 222 -8.86 -2.07 9.36
CA LEU A 222 -7.93 -0.98 9.12
C LEU A 222 -8.50 0.05 8.14
N ARG A 223 -8.37 1.32 8.50
CA ARG A 223 -8.55 2.47 7.60
C ARG A 223 -7.24 3.26 7.55
N VAL A 224 -6.87 3.76 6.37
CA VAL A 224 -5.60 4.48 6.17
C VAL A 224 -5.85 5.78 5.45
N TRP A 225 -5.35 6.87 6.02
CA TRP A 225 -5.15 8.13 5.32
C TRP A 225 -3.73 8.14 4.75
N GLU A 226 -3.61 8.00 3.44
CA GLU A 226 -2.33 7.91 2.74
C GLU A 226 -1.74 9.29 2.46
N ARG A 227 -0.42 9.36 2.58
CA ARG A 227 0.38 10.55 2.28
C ARG A 227 0.11 11.01 0.84
N GLY A 228 -0.45 12.20 0.69
CA GLY A 228 -0.74 12.83 -0.59
C GLY A 228 -1.94 12.26 -1.36
N ALA A 229 -2.65 11.27 -0.81
CA ALA A 229 -3.79 10.61 -1.47
C ALA A 229 -5.09 10.64 -0.66
N GLY A 230 -5.03 10.98 0.64
CA GLY A 230 -6.20 10.98 1.51
C GLY A 230 -6.62 9.57 1.92
N GLU A 231 -7.87 9.40 2.35
CA GLU A 231 -8.37 8.07 2.71
C GLU A 231 -8.60 7.20 1.46
N THR A 232 -7.85 6.10 1.35
CA THR A 232 -7.97 5.14 0.24
C THR A 232 -8.74 3.89 0.64
N LEU A 233 -9.16 3.10 -0.34
CA LEU A 233 -9.88 1.84 -0.08
C LEU A 233 -8.98 0.79 0.57
N ALA A 234 -7.70 0.72 0.17
CA ALA A 234 -6.73 -0.21 0.73
C ALA A 234 -5.29 0.30 0.54
N CYS A 235 -4.50 0.26 1.61
CA CYS A 235 -3.06 0.54 1.57
C CYS A 235 -2.28 -0.69 2.01
N GLY A 236 -1.53 -1.33 1.09
CA GLY A 236 -0.81 -2.57 1.37
C GLY A 236 0.33 -2.41 2.38
N THR A 237 1.15 -1.35 2.23
CA THR A 237 2.21 -1.04 3.21
C THR A 237 1.64 -0.59 4.56
N GLY A 238 0.50 0.11 4.56
CA GLY A 238 -0.23 0.44 5.78
C GLY A 238 -0.76 -0.78 6.52
N ALA A 239 -1.29 -1.78 5.81
CA ALA A 239 -1.67 -3.07 6.38
C ALA A 239 -0.48 -3.81 6.99
N CYS A 240 0.66 -3.84 6.29
CA CYS A 240 1.90 -4.42 6.81
C CYS A 240 2.34 -3.71 8.10
N ALA A 241 2.38 -2.37 8.07
CA ALA A 241 2.79 -1.56 9.21
C ALA A 241 1.87 -1.76 10.43
N ALA A 242 0.55 -1.80 10.23
CA ALA A 242 -0.41 -2.03 11.30
C ALA A 242 -0.23 -3.40 11.96
N VAL A 243 -0.07 -4.46 11.17
CA VAL A 243 0.16 -5.81 11.68
C VAL A 243 1.49 -5.92 12.41
N VAL A 244 2.58 -5.38 11.84
CA VAL A 244 3.89 -5.36 12.50
C VAL A 244 3.82 -4.61 13.83
N ALA A 245 3.18 -3.44 13.88
CA ALA A 245 3.01 -2.68 15.13
C ALA A 245 2.20 -3.49 16.16
N GLY A 246 1.09 -4.10 15.76
CA GLY A 246 0.27 -4.92 16.67
C GLY A 246 0.99 -6.17 17.17
N MET A 247 1.81 -6.82 16.33
CA MET A 247 2.66 -7.93 16.75
C MET A 247 3.74 -7.49 17.74
N ARG A 248 4.39 -6.33 17.49
CA ARG A 248 5.41 -5.77 18.38
C ARG A 248 4.86 -5.37 19.76
N HIS A 249 3.59 -4.98 19.84
CA HIS A 249 2.91 -4.72 21.10
C HIS A 249 2.26 -5.96 21.73
N GLY A 250 2.41 -7.14 21.14
CA GLY A 250 1.82 -8.39 21.64
C GLY A 250 0.30 -8.50 21.47
N TRP A 251 -0.31 -7.65 20.62
CA TRP A 251 -1.75 -7.69 20.33
C TRP A 251 -2.10 -8.73 19.28
N LEU A 252 -1.15 -9.09 18.41
CA LEU A 252 -1.38 -9.90 17.22
C LEU A 252 -0.39 -11.06 17.09
N GLN A 253 -0.78 -12.08 16.31
CA GLN A 253 -0.01 -13.28 15.99
C GLN A 253 -0.12 -13.60 14.50
N THR A 254 1.01 -13.82 13.84
CA THR A 254 1.11 -14.15 12.40
C THR A 254 0.52 -15.53 12.03
N PRO A 255 -0.11 -15.70 10.85
CA PRO A 255 -0.58 -14.64 9.94
C PRO A 255 -1.83 -13.92 10.48
N VAL A 256 -2.02 -12.67 10.05
CA VAL A 256 -3.13 -11.78 10.43
C VAL A 256 -3.94 -11.39 9.21
N GLU A 257 -5.25 -11.59 9.27
CA GLU A 257 -6.19 -11.06 8.28
C GLU A 257 -6.49 -9.58 8.57
N VAL A 258 -6.46 -8.75 7.52
CA VAL A 258 -6.65 -7.30 7.57
C VAL A 258 -7.82 -6.95 6.67
N ASP A 259 -8.94 -6.57 7.28
CA ASP A 259 -10.09 -6.03 6.56
C ASP A 259 -9.88 -4.54 6.31
N THR A 260 -9.67 -4.19 5.04
CA THR A 260 -9.69 -2.80 4.56
C THR A 260 -11.05 -2.51 3.89
N ARG A 261 -11.30 -1.26 3.50
CA ARG A 261 -12.53 -0.93 2.75
C ARG A 261 -12.57 -1.56 1.36
N GLY A 262 -11.42 -1.78 0.74
CA GLY A 262 -11.29 -2.32 -0.60
C GLY A 262 -11.18 -3.85 -0.67
N GLY A 263 -10.96 -4.52 0.45
CA GLY A 263 -10.91 -5.97 0.55
C GLY A 263 -9.97 -6.48 1.63
N ARG A 264 -9.95 -7.81 1.78
CA ARG A 264 -9.15 -8.51 2.78
C ARG A 264 -7.74 -8.82 2.29
N LEU A 265 -6.75 -8.54 3.13
CA LEU A 265 -5.35 -8.92 2.96
C LEU A 265 -4.93 -9.88 4.08
N SER A 266 -3.96 -10.74 3.83
CA SER A 266 -3.30 -11.56 4.85
C SER A 266 -1.84 -11.11 4.97
N ILE A 267 -1.42 -10.76 6.18
CA ILE A 267 -0.05 -10.32 6.47
C ILE A 267 0.62 -11.36 7.34
N ALA A 268 1.79 -11.83 6.90
CA ALA A 268 2.64 -12.72 7.67
C ALA A 268 3.99 -12.04 7.94
N TRP A 269 4.48 -12.18 9.17
CA TRP A 269 5.78 -11.66 9.57
C TRP A 269 6.41 -12.52 10.64
N ASP A 270 7.64 -12.99 10.40
CA ASP A 270 8.38 -13.90 11.30
C ASP A 270 9.23 -13.16 12.34
N GLY A 271 8.93 -11.87 12.58
CA GLY A 271 9.60 -11.05 13.59
C GLY A 271 10.81 -10.26 13.08
N THR A 272 11.49 -9.61 14.02
CA THR A 272 12.56 -8.63 13.72
C THR A 272 13.66 -9.24 12.85
N GLY A 273 14.00 -8.55 11.76
CA GLY A 273 14.99 -9.00 10.79
C GLY A 273 14.41 -9.78 9.61
N SER A 274 13.19 -10.31 9.73
CA SER A 274 12.50 -11.02 8.67
C SER A 274 11.67 -10.08 7.79
N PRO A 275 11.50 -10.38 6.49
CA PRO A 275 10.61 -9.65 5.61
C PRO A 275 9.14 -9.84 5.99
N VAL A 276 8.30 -8.85 5.69
CA VAL A 276 6.84 -8.98 5.78
C VAL A 276 6.32 -9.55 4.46
N THR A 277 5.52 -10.60 4.51
CA THR A 277 4.81 -11.13 3.35
C THR A 277 3.38 -10.64 3.35
N MET A 278 2.97 -9.97 2.28
CA MET A 278 1.58 -9.55 2.07
C MET A 278 0.93 -10.42 1.01
N THR A 279 -0.17 -11.08 1.36
CA THR A 279 -1.01 -11.87 0.45
C THR A 279 -2.33 -11.16 0.24
N GLY A 280 -2.79 -11.04 -1.00
CA GLY A 280 -4.07 -10.38 -1.28
C GLY A 280 -4.69 -10.77 -2.62
N PRO A 281 -5.96 -10.41 -2.83
CA PRO A 281 -6.63 -10.67 -4.09
C PRO A 281 -6.11 -9.75 -5.20
N ALA A 282 -6.28 -10.23 -6.43
CA ALA A 282 -6.22 -9.46 -7.67
C ALA A 282 -7.37 -9.94 -8.55
N ALA A 283 -8.19 -9.00 -9.02
CA ALA A 283 -9.39 -9.30 -9.78
C ALA A 283 -9.31 -8.69 -11.18
N HIS A 284 -9.64 -9.49 -12.18
CA HIS A 284 -9.98 -8.99 -13.51
C HIS A 284 -11.39 -8.37 -13.46
N VAL A 285 -11.56 -7.20 -14.08
CA VAL A 285 -12.86 -6.54 -14.21
C VAL A 285 -13.40 -6.71 -15.63
N PHE A 286 -12.68 -6.17 -16.63
CA PHE A 286 -13.05 -6.29 -18.04
C PHE A 286 -11.83 -6.13 -18.96
N ASP A 287 -11.96 -6.62 -20.18
CA ASP A 287 -11.03 -6.37 -21.27
C ASP A 287 -11.63 -5.32 -22.22
N GLY A 288 -10.80 -4.44 -22.80
CA GLY A 288 -11.29 -3.34 -23.63
C GLY A 288 -10.29 -2.84 -24.66
N HIS A 289 -10.75 -1.90 -25.49
CA HIS A 289 -9.90 -1.13 -26.38
C HIS A 289 -10.33 0.34 -26.41
N ILE A 290 -9.37 1.24 -26.62
CA ILE A 290 -9.59 2.69 -26.71
C ILE A 290 -8.78 3.27 -27.88
N GLU A 291 -9.28 4.34 -28.50
CA GLU A 291 -8.54 5.12 -29.48
C GLU A 291 -7.88 6.32 -28.77
N LEU A 292 -6.55 6.39 -28.85
CA LEU A 292 -5.69 7.44 -28.28
C LEU A 292 -5.10 8.37 -29.33
#